data_AF-A0A1V6ZA99-F1
#
_entry.id   AF-A0A1V6ZA99-F1
#
_cell.length_a   1.000
_cell.length_b   1.000
_cell.length_c   1.000
_cell.angle_alpha   90.00
_cell.angle_beta   90.00
_cell.angle_gamma   90.00
#
_symmetry.space_group_name_H-M   'P 1'
#
loop_
_entity.id
_entity.type
_entity.pdbx_description
1 polymer ?
#
loop_
_entity_poly.entity_id
_entity_poly.type
_entity_poly.pdbx_seq_one_letter_code
_entity_poly.pdbx_strand_id
1 'polypeptide(L)'
;MILGGVVSLGIEFLNQETYTVVLIRRKTELLSKEFDRADLRSTYKPKQIQESLQSMLLRGLKRPLQLYVKSPIVLLLSTYLAIIYGFLYLFFTIIPSVFGNAYHWSTGISGLAYLGIGLGFLIGFVVQALTSDRIIVKSIAQNNSKYQPEMRLPTMIF
;
A
#
# COMPACT_ATOMS: atom_id res chain seq x y z
N MET A 1 17.01 7.98 -2.98
CA MET A 1 16.24 9.03 -3.70
C MET A 1 16.44 8.92 -5.21
N ILE A 2 17.67 8.99 -5.74
CA ILE A 2 17.94 8.89 -7.20
C ILE A 2 17.54 7.52 -7.77
N LEU A 3 17.97 6.41 -7.14
CA LEU A 3 17.61 5.05 -7.59
C LEU A 3 16.10 4.81 -7.59
N GLY A 4 15.40 5.32 -6.56
CA GLY A 4 13.94 5.22 -6.46
C GLY A 4 13.23 6.01 -7.56
N GLY A 5 13.71 7.20 -7.92
CA GLY A 5 13.16 7.98 -9.03
C GLY A 5 13.33 7.27 -10.38
N VAL A 6 14.49 6.66 -10.62
CA VAL A 6 14.75 5.90 -11.86
C VAL A 6 13.85 4.67 -11.96
N VAL A 7 13.65 3.95 -10.86
CA VAL A 7 12.76 2.77 -10.83
C VAL A 7 11.29 3.17 -11.02
N SER A 8 10.82 4.22 -10.36
CA SER A 8 9.44 4.72 -10.53
C SER A 8 9.18 5.19 -11.96
N LEU A 9 10.10 5.93 -12.57
CA LEU A 9 9.98 6.34 -13.98
C LEU A 9 10.03 5.14 -14.92
N GLY A 10 10.89 4.15 -14.65
CA GLY A 10 10.95 2.91 -15.41
C GLY A 10 9.62 2.14 -15.36
N ILE A 11 8.99 2.07 -14.20
CA ILE A 11 7.67 1.45 -14.05
C ILE A 11 6.61 2.24 -14.84
N GLU A 12 6.57 3.57 -14.73
CA GLU A 12 5.59 4.40 -15.46
C GLU A 12 5.70 4.20 -16.98
N PHE A 13 6.92 4.07 -17.51
CA PHE A 13 7.16 3.88 -18.95
C PHE A 13 6.96 2.44 -19.44
N LEU A 14 7.28 1.42 -18.63
CA LEU A 14 7.10 0.02 -19.00
C LEU A 14 5.69 -0.50 -18.71
N ASN A 15 4.94 0.16 -17.82
CA ASN A 15 3.62 -0.31 -17.44
C ASN A 15 2.64 -0.10 -18.59
N GLN A 16 2.15 -1.22 -19.12
CA GLN A 16 1.08 -1.19 -20.10
C GLN A 16 -0.22 -0.82 -19.40
N GLU A 17 -0.95 0.11 -20.00
CA GLU A 17 -2.24 0.59 -19.52
C GLU A 17 -3.19 -0.59 -19.23
N THR A 18 -3.29 -0.98 -17.96
CA THR A 18 -4.07 -2.16 -17.52
C THR A 18 -5.53 -1.78 -17.26
N TYR A 19 -5.87 -0.49 -17.37
CA TYR A 19 -7.21 0.00 -17.06
C TYR A 19 -8.22 -0.46 -18.12
N THR A 20 -9.08 -1.41 -17.73
CA THR A 20 -10.04 -2.11 -18.59
C THR A 20 -10.96 -1.15 -19.36
N VAL A 21 -11.32 -0.02 -18.75
CA VAL A 21 -12.16 1.01 -19.39
C VAL A 21 -11.46 1.65 -20.59
N VAL A 22 -10.15 1.91 -20.50
CA VAL A 22 -9.37 2.50 -21.60
C VAL A 22 -9.09 1.48 -22.69
N LEU A 23 -8.79 0.23 -22.34
CA LEU A 23 -8.60 -0.86 -23.30
C LEU A 23 -9.88 -1.13 -24.11
N ILE A 24 -11.03 -1.22 -23.44
CA ILE A 24 -12.32 -1.42 -24.10
C ILE A 24 -12.67 -0.21 -24.97
N ARG A 25 -12.42 1.02 -24.50
CA ARG A 25 -12.62 2.23 -25.31
C ARG A 25 -11.81 2.20 -26.60
N ARG A 26 -10.50 1.92 -26.52
CA ARG A 26 -9.63 1.82 -27.71
C ARG A 26 -10.12 0.74 -28.68
N LYS A 27 -10.52 -0.43 -28.15
CA LYS A 27 -11.06 -1.52 -28.96
C LYS A 27 -12.38 -1.16 -29.64
N THR A 28 -13.29 -0.48 -28.93
CA THR A 28 -14.56 0.00 -29.51
C THR A 28 -14.33 1.06 -30.59
N GLU A 29 -13.36 1.97 -30.40
CA GLU A 29 -13.01 2.99 -31.40
C GLU A 29 -12.40 2.37 -32.67
N LEU A 30 -11.57 1.33 -32.54
CA LEU A 30 -11.04 0.59 -33.69
C LEU A 30 -12.15 -0.17 -34.44
N LEU A 31 -12.99 -0.91 -33.72
CA LEU A 31 -14.11 -1.66 -34.31
C LEU A 31 -15.14 -0.73 -34.99
N SER A 32 -15.39 0.46 -34.45
CA SER A 32 -16.30 1.44 -35.06
C SER A 32 -15.79 1.93 -36.42
N LYS A 33 -14.47 2.10 -36.56
CA LYS A 33 -13.83 2.49 -37.82
C LYS A 33 -13.78 1.35 -38.84
N GLU A 34 -13.58 0.12 -38.38
CA GLU A 34 -13.46 -1.06 -39.25
C GLU A 34 -14.81 -1.49 -39.84
N PHE A 35 -15.89 -1.40 -39.06
CA PHE A 35 -17.23 -1.81 -39.49
C PHE A 35 -18.12 -0.67 -40.01
N ASP A 36 -17.60 0.57 -40.08
CA ASP A 36 -18.33 1.80 -40.43
C ASP A 36 -19.68 1.96 -39.70
N ARG A 37 -19.72 1.50 -38.44
CA ARG A 37 -20.90 1.55 -37.56
C ARG A 37 -20.66 2.57 -36.45
N ALA A 38 -21.34 3.71 -36.55
CA ALA A 38 -21.33 4.77 -35.52
C ALA A 38 -22.17 4.41 -34.26
N ASP A 39 -22.86 3.27 -34.29
CA ASP A 39 -23.70 2.73 -33.22
C ASP A 39 -22.88 2.23 -32.01
N LEU A 40 -21.64 1.78 -32.23
CA LEU A 40 -20.87 1.09 -31.21
C LEU A 40 -20.51 2.02 -30.05
N ARG A 41 -21.02 1.69 -28.86
CA ARG A 41 -20.74 2.41 -27.61
C ARG A 41 -20.05 1.49 -26.62
N SER A 42 -18.98 1.97 -25.99
CA SER A 42 -18.35 1.22 -24.90
C SER A 42 -19.29 1.18 -23.68
N THR A 43 -19.43 0.01 -23.06
CA THR A 43 -20.27 -0.20 -21.86
C THR A 43 -19.83 0.69 -20.70
N TYR A 44 -18.55 1.08 -20.69
CA TYR A 44 -17.94 1.93 -19.67
C TYR A 44 -17.87 3.41 -20.06
N LYS A 45 -18.62 3.87 -21.06
CA LYS A 45 -18.66 5.30 -21.43
C LYS A 45 -18.89 6.12 -20.14
N PRO A 46 -17.88 6.84 -19.64
CA PRO A 46 -18.14 7.77 -18.57
C PRO A 46 -19.13 8.76 -19.18
N LYS A 47 -20.28 8.96 -18.51
CA LYS A 47 -21.04 10.19 -18.69
C LYS A 47 -20.00 11.30 -18.69
N GLN A 48 -19.87 12.03 -19.80
CA GLN A 48 -18.79 13.00 -20.03
C GLN A 48 -18.99 14.19 -19.08
N ILE A 49 -18.81 13.92 -17.79
CA ILE A 49 -18.66 14.93 -16.77
C ILE A 49 -17.21 15.32 -16.97
N GLN A 50 -17.01 16.51 -17.53
CA GLN A 50 -15.74 17.22 -17.44
C GLN A 50 -15.49 17.50 -15.96
N GLU A 51 -15.14 16.46 -15.20
CA GLU A 51 -14.64 16.62 -13.85
C GLU A 51 -13.30 17.33 -14.00
N SER A 52 -13.26 18.57 -13.51
CA SER A 52 -12.00 19.30 -13.39
C SER A 52 -10.99 18.42 -12.64
N LEU A 53 -9.73 18.41 -13.07
CA LEU A 53 -8.66 17.70 -12.35
C LEU A 53 -8.66 18.06 -10.85
N GLN A 54 -9.02 19.30 -10.53
CA GLN A 54 -9.19 19.75 -9.15
C GLN A 54 -10.32 19.03 -8.41
N SER A 55 -11.49 18.84 -9.03
CA SER A 55 -12.61 18.13 -8.40
C SER A 55 -12.31 16.64 -8.23
N MET A 56 -11.55 16.04 -9.13
CA MET A 56 -11.08 14.65 -9.00
C MET A 56 -10.10 14.49 -7.84
N LEU A 57 -9.11 15.38 -7.73
CA LEU A 57 -8.14 15.37 -6.63
C LEU A 57 -8.80 15.63 -5.27
N LEU A 58 -9.66 16.64 -5.18
CA LEU A 58 -10.42 16.95 -3.97
C LEU A 58 -11.31 15.78 -3.55
N ARG A 59 -11.97 15.10 -4.50
CA ARG A 59 -12.81 13.92 -4.20
C ARG A 59 -11.96 12.71 -3.78
N GLY A 60 -10.76 12.56 -4.34
CA GLY A 60 -9.77 11.55 -3.97
C GLY A 60 -9.25 11.73 -2.55
N LEU A 61 -8.97 12.96 -2.12
CA LEU A 61 -8.46 13.27 -0.77
C LEU A 61 -9.56 13.33 0.30
N LYS A 62 -10.77 13.76 -0.07
CA LYS A 62 -11.88 13.92 0.87
C LYS A 62 -12.34 12.56 1.43
N ARG A 63 -12.34 11.50 0.63
CA ARG A 63 -12.78 10.17 1.06
C ARG A 63 -11.91 9.59 2.20
N PRO A 64 -10.57 9.50 2.07
CA PRO A 64 -9.69 9.05 3.16
C PRO A 64 -9.79 9.90 4.43
N LEU A 65 -9.80 11.24 4.30
CA LEU A 65 -9.89 12.14 5.45
C LEU A 65 -11.23 12.02 6.19
N GLN A 66 -12.33 11.87 5.43
CA GLN A 66 -13.64 11.61 6.03
C GLN A 66 -13.68 10.25 6.72
N LEU A 67 -13.06 9.22 6.15
CA LEU A 67 -12.99 7.89 6.77
C LEU A 67 -12.16 7.94 8.06
N TYR A 68 -11.04 8.66 8.07
CA TYR A 68 -10.19 8.86 9.23
C TYR A 68 -10.96 9.49 10.41
N VAL A 69 -11.73 10.55 10.16
CA VAL A 69 -12.45 11.29 11.21
C VAL A 69 -13.76 10.61 11.61
N LYS A 70 -14.49 10.01 10.65
CA LYS A 70 -15.83 9.45 10.92
C LYS A 70 -15.80 8.01 11.44
N SER A 71 -14.73 7.26 11.21
CA SER A 71 -14.64 5.87 11.65
C SER A 71 -13.67 5.76 12.84
N PRO A 72 -14.17 5.52 14.08
CA PRO A 72 -13.33 5.48 15.28
C PRO A 72 -12.25 4.39 15.23
N ILE A 73 -12.53 3.28 14.55
CA ILE A 73 -11.57 2.18 14.35
C ILE A 73 -10.34 2.66 13.55
N VAL A 74 -10.56 3.46 12.50
CA VAL A 74 -9.47 3.95 11.64
C VAL A 74 -8.61 4.96 12.39
N LEU A 75 -9.23 5.81 13.22
CA LEU A 75 -8.51 6.73 14.09
C LEU A 75 -7.63 5.98 15.09
N LEU A 76 -8.15 4.96 15.78
CA LEU A 76 -7.37 4.17 16.73
C LEU A 76 -6.18 3.46 16.07
N LEU A 77 -6.40 2.79 14.94
CA LEU A 77 -5.34 2.08 14.21
C LEU A 77 -4.27 3.03 13.68
N SER A 78 -4.67 4.18 13.14
CA SER A 78 -3.74 5.17 12.62
C SER A 78 -2.91 5.84 13.72
N THR A 79 -3.50 6.17 14.87
CA THR A 79 -2.77 6.67 16.04
C THR A 79 -1.80 5.63 16.59
N TYR A 80 -2.24 4.36 16.68
CA TYR A 80 -1.37 3.25 17.09
C TYR A 80 -0.14 3.14 16.19
N LEU A 81 -0.34 3.13 14.86
CA LEU A 81 0.76 3.12 13.90
C LEU A 81 1.65 4.36 14.04
N ALA A 82 1.06 5.55 14.20
CA ALA A 82 1.82 6.79 14.37
C ALA A 82 2.76 6.73 15.60
N ILE A 83 2.31 6.15 16.72
CA ILE A 83 3.14 5.96 17.91
C ILE A 83 4.29 4.99 17.62
N ILE A 84 4.03 3.85 16.99
CA ILE A 84 5.07 2.88 16.61
C ILE A 84 6.11 3.52 15.70
N TYR A 85 5.67 4.24 14.66
CA TYR A 85 6.58 4.95 13.77
C TYR A 85 7.34 6.06 14.51
N GLY A 86 6.72 6.75 15.47
CA GLY A 86 7.39 7.70 16.35
C GLY A 86 8.55 7.06 17.11
N PHE A 87 8.34 5.88 17.73
CA PHE A 87 9.41 5.13 18.37
C PHE A 87 10.50 4.67 17.39
N LEU A 88 10.12 4.23 16.19
CA LEU A 88 11.08 3.85 15.16
C LEU A 88 12.01 5.01 14.78
N TYR A 89 11.47 6.20 14.56
CA TYR A 89 12.28 7.39 14.27
C TYR A 89 13.14 7.84 15.45
N LEU A 90 12.62 7.68 16.67
CA LEU A 90 13.36 7.95 17.87
C LEU A 90 14.55 6.99 18.02
N PHE A 91 14.40 5.70 17.70
CA PHE A 91 15.52 4.76 17.63
C PHE A 91 16.58 5.15 16.60
N PHE A 92 16.18 5.68 15.43
CA PHE A 92 17.15 6.21 14.45
C PHE A 92 17.98 7.39 14.97
N THR A 93 17.49 8.11 15.98
CA THR A 93 18.23 9.22 16.57
C THR A 93 19.04 8.78 17.80
N ILE A 94 18.49 7.87 18.61
CA ILE A 94 19.13 7.41 19.86
C ILE A 94 20.30 6.47 19.59
N ILE A 95 20.18 5.52 18.67
CA ILE A 95 21.26 4.54 18.39
C ILE A 95 22.61 5.24 18.11
N PRO A 96 22.74 6.15 17.14
CA PRO A 96 24.01 6.82 16.87
C PRO A 96 24.45 7.71 18.03
N SER A 97 23.51 8.33 18.76
CA SER A 97 23.83 9.16 19.93
C SER A 97 24.41 8.33 21.09
N VAL A 98 23.83 7.18 21.41
CA VAL A 98 24.30 6.32 22.50
C VAL A 98 25.62 5.62 22.14
N PHE A 99 25.70 5.03 20.96
CA PHE A 99 26.92 4.34 20.52
C PHE A 99 28.07 5.32 20.22
N GLY A 100 27.77 6.53 19.77
CA GLY A 100 28.75 7.61 19.61
C GLY A 100 29.20 8.21 20.95
N ASN A 101 28.28 8.62 21.82
CA ASN A 101 28.62 9.36 23.04
C ASN A 101 29.03 8.45 24.22
N ALA A 102 28.36 7.31 24.42
CA ALA A 102 28.66 6.41 25.55
C ALA A 102 29.76 5.40 25.20
N TYR A 103 29.71 4.81 23.99
CA TYR A 103 30.66 3.78 23.56
C TYR A 103 31.81 4.31 22.69
N HIS A 104 31.78 5.60 22.30
CA HIS A 104 32.84 6.26 21.53
C HIS A 104 33.12 5.59 20.18
N TRP A 105 32.09 4.96 19.59
CA TRP A 105 32.21 4.31 18.29
C TRP A 105 32.31 5.33 17.16
N SER A 106 33.10 5.00 16.14
CA SER A 106 33.12 5.80 14.92
C SER A 106 31.75 5.74 14.21
N THR A 107 31.43 6.80 13.46
CA THR A 107 30.14 6.95 12.78
C THR A 107 29.85 5.79 11.81
N GLY A 108 30.91 5.20 11.22
CA GLY A 108 30.80 4.03 10.34
C GLY A 108 30.41 2.74 11.08
N ILE A 109 30.92 2.52 12.28
CA ILE A 109 30.63 1.32 13.09
C ILE A 109 29.26 1.44 13.77
N SER A 110 28.84 2.67 14.12
CA SER A 110 27.51 2.92 14.68
C SER A 110 26.37 2.47 13.74
N GLY A 111 26.62 2.40 12.44
CA GLY A 111 25.69 1.83 11.46
C GLY A 111 25.39 0.34 11.65
N LEU A 112 26.34 -0.44 12.17
CA LEU A 112 26.16 -1.89 12.41
C LEU A 112 25.10 -2.17 13.48
N ALA A 113 24.90 -1.25 14.43
CA ALA A 113 23.90 -1.41 15.48
C ALA A 113 22.46 -1.50 14.91
N TYR A 114 22.21 -0.90 13.74
CA TYR A 114 20.92 -1.01 13.06
C TYR A 114 20.63 -2.40 12.51
N LEU A 115 21.66 -3.24 12.29
CA LEU A 115 21.45 -4.63 11.87
C LEU A 115 20.68 -5.42 12.93
N GLY A 116 20.86 -5.11 14.22
CA GLY A 116 20.10 -5.76 15.30
C GLY A 116 18.59 -5.48 15.19
N ILE A 117 18.23 -4.23 14.92
CA ILE A 117 16.83 -3.82 14.67
C ILE A 117 16.30 -4.50 13.40
N GLY A 118 17.09 -4.50 12.32
CA GLY A 118 16.74 -5.17 11.07
C GLY A 118 16.51 -6.68 11.24
N LEU A 119 17.36 -7.35 12.02
CA LEU A 119 17.22 -8.78 12.30
C LEU A 119 15.95 -9.08 13.10
N GLY A 120 15.62 -8.23 14.09
CA GLY A 120 14.37 -8.31 14.84
C GLY A 120 13.14 -8.18 13.94
N PHE A 121 13.16 -7.22 13.00
CA PHE A 121 12.10 -7.09 11.99
C PHE A 121 11.99 -8.30 11.09
N LEU A 122 13.12 -8.87 10.63
CA LEU A 122 13.11 -10.07 9.79
C LEU A 122 12.52 -11.28 10.53
N ILE A 123 12.93 -11.51 11.77
CA ILE A 123 12.40 -12.61 12.58
C ILE A 123 10.89 -12.42 12.81
N GLY A 124 10.46 -11.22 13.21
CA GLY A 124 9.04 -10.92 13.39
C GLY A 124 8.23 -11.10 12.10
N PHE A 125 8.76 -10.67 10.97
CA PHE A 125 8.14 -10.86 9.66
C PHE A 125 8.00 -12.33 9.28
N VAL A 126 9.05 -13.13 9.49
CA VAL A 126 9.02 -14.58 9.21
C VAL A 126 8.01 -15.29 10.10
N VAL A 127 7.99 -14.97 11.40
CA VAL A 127 6.99 -15.53 12.33
C VAL A 127 5.57 -15.16 11.88
N GLN A 128 5.33 -13.89 11.51
CA GLN A 128 4.02 -13.45 11.03
C GLN A 128 3.62 -14.13 9.73
N ALA A 129 4.53 -14.25 8.77
CA ALA A 129 4.27 -14.91 7.49
C ALA A 129 3.87 -16.38 7.69
N LEU A 130 4.62 -17.12 8.53
CA LEU A 130 4.36 -18.53 8.81
C LEU A 130 3.05 -18.73 9.59
N THR A 131 2.71 -17.80 10.48
CA THR A 131 1.54 -17.91 11.36
C THR A 131 0.26 -17.45 10.65
N SER A 132 0.34 -16.37 9.86
CA SER A 132 -0.78 -15.78 9.13
C SER A 132 -1.45 -16.79 8.21
N ASP A 133 -0.67 -17.46 7.34
CA ASP A 133 -1.23 -18.38 6.35
C ASP A 133 -1.86 -19.60 7.02
N ARG A 134 -1.26 -20.09 8.11
CA ARG A 134 -1.80 -21.22 8.89
C ARG A 134 -3.13 -20.88 9.56
N ILE A 135 -3.27 -19.68 10.13
CA ILE A 135 -4.51 -19.21 10.76
C ILE A 135 -5.61 -19.06 9.71
N ILE A 136 -5.29 -18.52 8.54
CA ILE A 136 -6.26 -18.34 7.45
C ILE A 136 -6.73 -19.70 6.92
N VAL A 137 -5.80 -20.63 6.64
CA VAL A 137 -6.16 -21.98 6.15
C VAL A 137 -7.02 -22.73 7.16
N LYS A 138 -6.71 -22.62 8.46
CA LYS A 138 -7.52 -23.22 9.53
C LYS A 138 -8.91 -22.59 9.61
N SER A 139 -9.02 -21.28 9.43
CA SER A 139 -10.30 -20.56 9.45
C SER A 139 -11.18 -20.88 8.25
N ILE A 140 -10.58 -21.09 7.07
CA ILE A 140 -11.28 -21.54 5.85
C ILE A 140 -11.81 -22.97 6.01
N ALA A 141 -11.00 -23.86 6.60
CA ALA A 141 -11.40 -25.25 6.87
C ALA A 141 -12.58 -25.35 7.84
N GLN A 142 -12.69 -24.41 8.80
CA GLN A 142 -13.80 -24.34 9.75
C GLN A 142 -15.07 -23.69 9.19
N ASN A 143 -14.97 -22.94 8.08
CA ASN A 143 -16.10 -22.19 7.51
C ASN A 143 -16.49 -22.70 6.11
N ASN A 144 -16.71 -24.02 5.98
CA ASN A 144 -17.22 -24.66 4.77
C ASN A 144 -16.45 -24.28 3.48
N SER A 145 -15.13 -24.07 3.56
CA SER A 145 -14.26 -23.68 2.44
C SER A 145 -14.63 -22.36 1.75
N LYS A 146 -15.43 -21.48 2.39
CA LYS A 146 -15.76 -20.16 1.88
C LYS A 146 -14.82 -19.10 2.46
N TYR A 147 -14.03 -18.47 1.59
CA TYR A 147 -13.16 -17.36 1.99
C TYR A 147 -13.98 -16.10 2.28
N GLN A 148 -13.85 -15.56 3.49
CA GLN A 148 -14.42 -14.26 3.87
C GLN A 148 -13.28 -13.30 4.26
N PRO A 149 -13.32 -12.03 3.83
CA PRO A 149 -12.28 -11.04 4.16
C PRO A 149 -12.05 -10.85 5.67
N GLU A 150 -13.09 -11.08 6.47
CA GLU A 150 -13.09 -10.99 7.94
C GLU A 150 -12.17 -12.02 8.61
N MET A 151 -11.85 -13.13 7.94
CA MET A 151 -10.94 -14.18 8.45
C MET A 151 -9.49 -13.69 8.63
N ARG A 152 -9.15 -12.52 8.09
CA ARG A 152 -7.84 -11.88 8.28
C ARG A 152 -7.79 -10.95 9.50
N LEU A 153 -8.94 -10.61 10.09
CA LEU A 153 -9.02 -9.72 11.25
C LEU A 153 -8.28 -10.28 12.48
N PRO A 154 -8.34 -11.59 12.82
CA PRO A 154 -7.62 -12.13 13.96
C PRO A 154 -6.10 -11.98 13.81
N THR A 155 -5.58 -12.13 12.59
CA THR A 155 -4.15 -12.00 12.28
C THR A 155 -3.66 -10.54 12.28
N MET A 156 -4.56 -9.55 12.33
CA MET A 156 -4.17 -8.13 12.47
C MET A 156 -4.03 -7.69 13.93
N ILE A 157 -4.57 -8.47 14.87
CA ILE A 157 -4.55 -8.16 16.31
C ILE A 157 -3.29 -8.76 16.99
N PHE A 158 -2.68 -9.77 16.38
CA PHE A 158 -1.46 -10.44 16.84
C PHE A 158 -0.32 -10.27 15.83
#